data_AF-A0A3M9JWI4-F1
#
_entry.id   AF-A0A3M9JWI4-F1
#
_cell.length_a   1.000
_cell.length_b   1.000
_cell.length_c   1.000
_cell.angle_alpha   90.00
_cell.angle_beta   90.00
_cell.angle_gamma   90.00
#
_symmetry.space_group_name_H-M   'P 1'
#
loop_
_entity.id
_entity.type
_entity.pdbx_description
1 polymer ?
#
loop_
_entity_poly.entity_id
_entity_poly.type
_entity_poly.pdbx_seq_one_letter_code
_entity_poly.pdbx_strand_id
1 'polypeptide(L)'
;MSTETRVEELREQIANRLGEPDQLRFPSGWTTSSSWKRAQAAPSNVGPVNPAEFDVLLGYVDEDGLSKHRVLFALYEGDLVAECECDGYRFRGWCAHVALLWWKWSREQLAVTNLDTGRTYLSPPWWWRLGGVESQTELPLSDDRPVAADGGVDR
;
A
#
# COMPACT_ATOMS: atom_id res chain seq x y z
N MET A 1 -24.75 -19.50 9.34
CA MET A 1 -23.39 -19.04 9.69
C MET A 1 -23.27 -17.60 9.20
N SER A 2 -23.03 -16.67 10.11
CA SER A 2 -23.05 -15.24 9.82
C SER A 2 -21.65 -14.74 9.48
N THR A 3 -21.56 -13.67 8.69
CA THR A 3 -20.31 -13.04 8.26
C THR A 3 -19.43 -12.61 9.44
N GLU A 4 -20.06 -12.22 10.57
CA GLU A 4 -19.39 -11.86 11.82
C GLU A 4 -18.58 -13.02 12.42
N THR A 5 -19.11 -14.24 12.38
CA THR A 5 -18.42 -15.43 12.93
C THR A 5 -17.15 -15.75 12.14
N ARG A 6 -17.18 -15.53 10.82
CA ARG A 6 -16.05 -15.78 9.93
C ARG A 6 -14.93 -14.73 10.09
N VAL A 7 -15.27 -13.51 10.48
CA VAL A 7 -14.29 -12.43 10.70
C VAL A 7 -13.53 -12.67 12.00
N GLU A 8 -14.22 -13.11 13.06
CA GLU A 8 -13.57 -13.41 14.35
C GLU A 8 -12.60 -14.60 14.24
N GLU A 9 -13.00 -15.67 13.54
CA GLU A 9 -12.13 -16.83 13.28
C GLU A 9 -10.85 -16.44 12.53
N LEU A 10 -10.95 -15.49 11.59
CA LEU A 10 -9.79 -14.97 10.86
C LEU A 10 -8.91 -14.08 11.75
N ARG A 11 -9.51 -13.27 12.64
CA ARG A 11 -8.79 -12.45 13.61
C ARG A 11 -7.92 -13.31 14.52
N GLU A 12 -8.47 -14.39 15.06
CA GLU A 12 -7.73 -15.34 15.88
C GLU A 12 -6.63 -16.06 15.08
N GLN A 13 -6.90 -16.48 13.84
CA GLN A 13 -5.87 -17.11 12.99
C GLN A 13 -4.72 -16.18 12.65
N ILE A 14 -5.00 -14.90 12.42
CA ILE A 14 -3.98 -13.88 12.12
C ILE A 14 -3.16 -13.55 13.36
N ALA A 15 -3.81 -13.33 14.51
CA ALA A 15 -3.12 -13.09 15.78
C ALA A 15 -2.23 -14.26 16.21
N ASN A 16 -2.57 -15.49 15.81
CA ASN A 16 -1.74 -16.67 16.08
C ASN A 16 -0.57 -16.83 15.08
N ARG A 17 -0.62 -16.19 13.91
CA ARG A 17 0.51 -16.16 12.93
C ARG A 17 1.47 -14.99 13.18
N LEU A 18 0.95 -13.86 13.62
CA LEU A 18 1.71 -12.66 13.91
C LEU A 18 2.22 -12.72 15.37
N GLY A 19 3.51 -12.54 15.61
CA GLY A 19 3.99 -12.15 16.95
C GLY A 19 3.48 -10.75 17.34
N GLU A 20 4.00 -10.14 18.42
CA GLU A 20 3.75 -8.70 18.67
C GLU A 20 4.00 -7.91 17.37
N PRO A 21 3.05 -7.09 16.90
CA PRO A 21 3.04 -6.66 15.51
C PRO A 21 4.19 -5.68 15.25
N ASP A 22 5.16 -6.14 14.45
CA ASP A 22 6.04 -5.24 13.71
C ASP A 22 5.16 -4.49 12.70
N GLN A 23 4.70 -3.30 13.09
CA GLN A 23 3.96 -2.36 12.24
C GLN A 23 4.63 -2.29 10.86
N LEU A 24 3.86 -2.45 9.78
CA LEU A 24 4.43 -2.28 8.44
C LEU A 24 4.93 -0.84 8.29
N ARG A 25 6.25 -0.69 8.30
CA ARG A 25 6.95 0.57 7.98
C ARG A 25 7.61 0.42 6.63
N PHE A 26 7.31 1.35 5.73
CA PHE A 26 7.92 1.33 4.42
C PHE A 26 9.38 1.80 4.54
N PRO A 27 10.35 1.08 3.96
CA PRO A 27 11.74 1.49 4.06
C PRO A 27 11.96 2.79 3.28
N SER A 28 12.82 3.68 3.77
CA SER A 28 13.18 4.93 3.06
C SER A 28 13.52 4.67 1.59
N GLY A 29 12.95 5.46 0.67
CA GLY A 29 13.23 5.35 -0.77
C GLY A 29 12.58 4.15 -1.47
N TRP A 30 11.67 3.43 -0.83
CA TRP A 30 10.93 2.30 -1.40
C TRP A 30 10.26 2.62 -2.75
N THR A 31 9.81 3.87 -2.96
CA THR A 31 9.23 4.36 -4.21
C THR A 31 10.20 4.36 -5.40
N THR A 32 11.50 4.28 -5.15
CA THR A 32 12.52 4.18 -6.22
C THR A 32 12.97 2.74 -6.46
N SER A 33 12.53 1.79 -5.64
CA SER A 33 12.93 0.38 -5.70
C SER A 33 12.45 -0.31 -6.98
N SER A 34 13.19 -1.33 -7.40
CA SER A 34 12.77 -2.21 -8.50
C SER A 34 11.44 -2.90 -8.20
N SER A 35 11.17 -3.27 -6.94
CA SER A 35 9.89 -3.81 -6.48
C SER A 35 8.73 -2.87 -6.79
N TRP A 36 8.89 -1.56 -6.50
CA TRP A 36 7.86 -0.56 -6.78
C TRP A 36 7.66 -0.29 -8.27
N LYS A 37 8.75 -0.25 -9.04
CA LYS A 37 8.67 -0.10 -10.50
C LYS A 37 7.95 -1.29 -11.14
N ARG A 38 8.30 -2.52 -10.72
CA ARG A 38 7.68 -3.74 -11.22
C ARG A 38 6.20 -3.81 -10.91
N ALA A 39 5.80 -3.43 -9.69
CA ALA A 39 4.39 -3.39 -9.29
C ALA A 39 3.52 -2.50 -10.20
N GLN A 40 4.11 -1.47 -10.81
CA GLN A 40 3.38 -0.57 -11.72
C GLN A 40 3.38 -1.04 -13.17
N ALA A 41 4.46 -1.69 -13.62
CA ALA A 41 4.69 -2.00 -15.03
C ALA A 41 4.31 -3.43 -15.44
N ALA A 42 4.41 -4.41 -14.52
CA ALA A 42 4.21 -5.81 -14.87
C ALA A 42 2.72 -6.19 -14.95
N PRO A 43 2.35 -7.12 -15.85
CA PRO A 43 1.02 -7.72 -15.85
C PRO A 43 0.70 -8.30 -14.48
N SER A 44 -0.49 -7.98 -13.97
CA SER A 44 -0.88 -8.39 -12.62
C SER A 44 -2.37 -8.59 -12.45
N ASN A 45 -2.73 -9.48 -11.53
CA ASN A 45 -4.09 -9.71 -11.09
C ASN A 45 -4.10 -9.89 -9.57
N VAL A 46 -5.14 -9.37 -8.91
CA VAL A 46 -5.31 -9.44 -7.46
C VAL A 46 -6.73 -9.88 -7.18
N GLY A 47 -6.88 -10.93 -6.38
CA GLY A 47 -8.17 -11.43 -5.92
C GLY A 47 -8.23 -11.50 -4.40
N PRO A 48 -9.30 -11.01 -3.75
CA PRO A 48 -9.48 -11.22 -2.31
C PRO A 48 -9.72 -12.71 -2.03
N VAL A 49 -9.03 -13.24 -1.03
CA VAL A 49 -9.25 -14.60 -0.51
C VAL A 49 -10.19 -14.54 0.70
N ASN A 50 -9.95 -13.57 1.56
CA ASN A 50 -10.76 -13.23 2.72
C ASN A 50 -10.55 -11.73 3.04
N PRO A 51 -11.20 -11.15 4.06
CA PRO A 51 -11.03 -9.74 4.41
C PRO A 51 -9.59 -9.29 4.71
N ALA A 52 -8.68 -10.21 5.01
CA ALA A 52 -7.30 -9.91 5.37
C ALA A 52 -6.26 -10.31 4.30
N GLU A 53 -6.57 -11.28 3.45
CA GLU A 53 -5.61 -11.88 2.53
C GLU A 53 -6.02 -11.76 1.07
N PHE A 54 -5.03 -11.56 0.21
CA PHE A 54 -5.18 -11.46 -1.23
C PHE A 54 -4.28 -12.48 -1.94
N ASP A 55 -4.82 -13.15 -2.95
CA ASP A 55 -4.02 -13.87 -3.93
C ASP A 55 -3.53 -12.85 -4.95
N VAL A 56 -2.20 -12.69 -5.04
CA VAL A 56 -1.54 -11.75 -5.96
C VAL A 56 -0.81 -12.55 -7.03
N LEU A 57 -1.24 -12.39 -8.28
CA LEU A 57 -0.52 -12.85 -9.46
C LEU A 57 0.25 -11.67 -10.04
N LEU A 58 1.57 -11.80 -10.13
CA LEU A 58 2.45 -10.76 -10.67
C LEU A 58 3.48 -11.38 -11.61
N GLY A 59 3.47 -10.93 -12.87
CA GLY A 59 4.44 -11.31 -13.88
C GLY A 59 5.79 -10.62 -13.72
N TYR A 60 6.76 -11.03 -14.52
CA TYR A 60 7.98 -10.27 -14.79
C TYR A 60 7.78 -9.44 -16.05
N VAL A 61 8.50 -8.32 -16.18
CA VAL A 61 8.35 -7.42 -17.33
C VAL A 61 8.82 -8.09 -18.62
N ASP A 62 9.78 -9.03 -18.52
CA ASP A 62 10.47 -9.66 -19.66
C ASP A 62 10.45 -11.20 -19.63
N GLU A 63 9.63 -11.83 -18.79
CA GLU A 63 9.49 -13.30 -18.73
C GLU A 63 8.02 -13.71 -18.64
N ASP A 64 7.64 -14.80 -19.33
CA ASP A 64 6.28 -15.36 -19.34
C ASP A 64 5.87 -16.03 -18.00
N GLY A 65 6.67 -15.86 -16.95
CA GLY A 65 6.41 -16.41 -15.62
C GLY A 65 5.51 -15.51 -14.78
N LEU A 66 4.35 -16.02 -14.36
CA LEU A 66 3.51 -15.41 -13.33
C LEU A 66 3.84 -16.00 -11.96
N SER A 67 4.21 -15.16 -11.00
CA SER A 67 4.34 -15.56 -9.59
C SER A 67 3.02 -15.36 -8.87
N LYS A 68 2.47 -16.42 -8.27
CA LYS A 68 1.29 -16.35 -7.41
C LYS A 68 1.71 -16.43 -5.95
N HIS A 69 1.36 -15.42 -5.15
CA HIS A 69 1.61 -15.40 -3.72
C HIS A 69 0.35 -15.03 -2.96
N ARG A 70 0.18 -15.62 -1.77
CA ARG A 70 -0.81 -15.14 -0.80
C ARG A 70 -0.16 -14.03 0.02
N VAL A 71 -0.86 -12.91 0.13
CA VAL A 71 -0.37 -11.71 0.80
C VAL A 71 -1.40 -11.29 1.84
N LEU A 72 -0.98 -11.23 3.10
CA LEU A 72 -1.72 -10.56 4.15
C LEU A 72 -1.64 -9.04 3.88
N PHE A 73 -2.77 -8.35 3.86
CA PHE A 73 -2.86 -6.91 3.64
C PHE A 73 -4.16 -6.36 4.23
N ALA A 74 -4.12 -5.96 5.51
CA ALA A 74 -5.30 -5.56 6.26
C ALA A 74 -4.99 -4.44 7.25
N LEU A 75 -6.00 -3.69 7.68
CA LEU A 75 -5.87 -2.81 8.83
C LEU A 75 -6.17 -3.59 10.11
N TYR A 76 -5.26 -3.59 11.08
CA TYR A 76 -5.39 -4.27 12.36
C TYR A 76 -4.76 -3.41 13.46
N GLU A 77 -5.49 -3.21 14.55
CA GLU A 77 -5.17 -2.35 15.69
C GLU A 77 -4.78 -0.91 15.29
N GLY A 78 -5.34 -0.43 14.17
CA GLY A 78 -5.07 0.91 13.62
C GLY A 78 -3.86 0.99 12.67
N ASP A 79 -3.11 -0.10 12.51
CA ASP A 79 -1.95 -0.19 11.63
C ASP A 79 -2.26 -1.01 10.37
N LEU A 80 -1.53 -0.73 9.29
CA LEU A 80 -1.54 -1.63 8.12
C LEU A 80 -0.59 -2.77 8.43
N VAL A 81 -1.13 -3.98 8.45
CA VAL A 81 -0.34 -5.21 8.52
C VAL A 81 -0.24 -5.77 7.12
N ALA A 82 0.99 -5.98 6.65
CA ALA A 82 1.22 -6.66 5.39
C ALA A 82 2.37 -7.66 5.47
N GLU A 83 2.11 -8.86 4.97
CA GLU A 83 3.10 -9.94 4.95
C GLU A 83 2.99 -10.72 3.66
N CYS A 84 4.15 -11.04 3.08
CA CYS A 84 4.26 -11.89 1.90
C CYS A 84 5.42 -12.87 2.10
N GLU A 85 5.14 -14.15 1.90
CA GLU A 85 6.07 -15.28 2.04
C GLU A 85 7.10 -15.38 0.91
N CYS A 86 7.19 -14.38 0.01
CA CYS A 86 8.17 -14.42 -1.07
C CYS A 86 9.60 -14.25 -0.54
N ASP A 87 10.46 -15.25 -0.80
CA ASP A 87 11.90 -15.21 -0.52
C ASP A 87 12.70 -14.39 -1.56
N GLY A 88 12.09 -14.06 -2.71
CA GLY A 88 12.75 -13.37 -3.82
C GLY A 88 12.63 -11.83 -3.76
N TYR A 89 13.76 -11.13 -3.93
CA TYR A 89 13.83 -9.68 -4.20
C TYR A 89 13.14 -8.77 -3.16
N ARG A 90 13.48 -8.94 -1.88
CA ARG A 90 13.10 -8.00 -0.82
C ARG A 90 14.04 -6.80 -0.84
N PHE A 91 13.55 -5.61 -1.17
CA PHE A 91 14.28 -4.37 -0.87
C PHE A 91 14.01 -4.04 0.61
N ARG A 92 14.92 -4.44 1.51
CA ARG A 92 14.75 -4.19 2.97
C ARG A 92 13.39 -4.67 3.52
N GLY A 93 12.98 -5.88 3.16
CA GLY A 93 11.69 -6.45 3.58
C GLY A 93 10.50 -6.10 2.66
N TRP A 94 10.67 -5.19 1.71
CA TRP A 94 9.63 -4.76 0.77
C TRP A 94 9.65 -5.55 -0.54
N CYS A 95 8.56 -6.25 -0.86
CA CYS A 95 8.43 -7.04 -2.10
C CYS A 95 7.48 -6.39 -3.12
N ALA A 96 7.53 -6.90 -4.36
CA ALA A 96 6.71 -6.39 -5.45
C ALA A 96 5.20 -6.70 -5.28
N HIS A 97 4.83 -7.73 -4.53
CA HIS A 97 3.42 -8.08 -4.28
C HIS A 97 2.76 -7.12 -3.29
N VAL A 98 3.41 -6.83 -2.16
CA VAL A 98 2.93 -5.80 -1.22
C VAL A 98 2.92 -4.42 -1.88
N ALA A 99 3.92 -4.13 -2.72
CA ALA A 99 3.94 -2.94 -3.56
C ALA A 99 2.73 -2.83 -4.48
N LEU A 100 2.34 -3.93 -5.14
CA LEU A 100 1.18 -3.91 -6.01
C LEU A 100 -0.12 -3.63 -5.23
N LEU A 101 -0.30 -4.26 -4.06
CA LEU A 101 -1.49 -4.02 -3.24
C LEU A 101 -1.55 -2.57 -2.77
N TRP A 102 -0.43 -2.04 -2.29
CA TRP A 102 -0.33 -0.63 -1.92
C TRP A 102 -0.65 0.30 -3.09
N TRP A 103 -0.08 0.05 -4.27
CA TRP A 103 -0.35 0.82 -5.49
C TRP A 103 -1.83 0.80 -5.86
N LYS A 104 -2.45 -0.37 -5.90
CA LYS A 104 -3.88 -0.49 -6.23
C LYS A 104 -4.78 0.17 -5.20
N TRP A 105 -4.48 0.02 -3.91
CA TRP A 105 -5.26 0.66 -2.85
C TRP A 105 -5.16 2.19 -2.90
N SER A 106 -3.95 2.73 -3.13
CA SER A 106 -3.75 4.17 -3.28
C SER A 106 -4.49 4.80 -4.47
N ARG A 107 -4.96 3.97 -5.40
CA ARG A 107 -5.67 4.38 -6.63
C ARG A 107 -7.12 3.94 -6.67
N GLU A 108 -7.69 3.53 -5.53
CA GLU A 108 -9.08 3.08 -5.43
C GLU A 108 -9.41 1.83 -6.27
N GLN A 109 -8.40 1.02 -6.57
CA GLN A 109 -8.51 -0.23 -7.34
C GLN A 109 -8.46 -1.48 -6.44
N LEU A 110 -8.38 -1.29 -5.14
CA LEU A 110 -8.38 -2.36 -4.13
C LEU A 110 -9.15 -1.85 -2.90
N ALA A 111 -9.91 -2.74 -2.27
CA ALA A 111 -10.61 -2.44 -1.04
C ALA A 111 -9.93 -3.19 0.12
N VAL A 112 -9.60 -2.49 1.20
CA VAL A 112 -8.88 -3.05 2.36
C VAL A 112 -9.76 -2.99 3.59
N THR A 113 -9.90 -4.12 4.30
CA THR A 113 -10.75 -4.19 5.49
C THR A 113 -9.93 -3.92 6.75
N ASN A 114 -10.51 -3.11 7.64
CA ASN A 114 -10.12 -3.00 9.03
C ASN A 114 -10.77 -4.13 9.82
N LEU A 115 -9.94 -5.03 10.35
CA LEU A 115 -10.38 -6.26 11.00
C LEU A 115 -11.00 -5.99 12.37
N ASP A 116 -10.65 -4.90 13.06
CA ASP A 116 -11.24 -4.56 14.35
C ASP A 116 -12.66 -4.02 14.23
N THR A 117 -12.96 -3.32 13.13
CA THR A 117 -14.25 -2.64 12.93
C THR A 117 -15.10 -3.26 11.82
N GLY A 118 -14.55 -4.20 11.05
CA GLY A 118 -15.15 -4.77 9.85
C GLY A 118 -15.33 -3.78 8.70
N ARG A 119 -14.84 -2.54 8.82
CA ARG A 119 -15.02 -1.49 7.80
C ARG A 119 -14.04 -1.67 6.66
N THR A 120 -14.53 -1.52 5.43
CA THR A 120 -13.70 -1.60 4.22
C THR A 120 -13.44 -0.21 3.65
N TYR A 121 -12.19 0.06 3.32
CA TYR A 121 -11.70 1.33 2.79
C TYR A 121 -11.20 1.15 1.36
N LEU A 122 -11.72 1.95 0.42
CA LEU A 122 -11.28 1.92 -0.99
C LEU A 122 -9.94 2.64 -1.21
N SER A 123 -9.55 3.52 -0.30
CA SER A 123 -8.26 4.19 -0.30
C SER A 123 -7.72 4.32 1.13
N PRO A 124 -6.41 4.55 1.30
CA PRO A 124 -5.82 4.79 2.61
C PRO A 124 -6.54 5.95 3.32
N PRO A 125 -7.05 5.76 4.55
CA PRO A 125 -7.73 6.82 5.28
C PRO A 125 -6.83 8.03 5.54
N TRP A 126 -7.41 9.24 5.56
CA TRP A 126 -6.66 10.49 5.76
C TRP A 126 -5.93 10.58 7.11
N TRP A 127 -6.40 9.86 8.13
CA TRP A 127 -5.75 9.78 9.44
C TRP A 127 -4.59 8.78 9.48
N TRP A 128 -4.46 7.92 8.47
CA TRP A 128 -3.43 6.91 8.42
C TRP A 128 -2.15 7.53 7.85
N ARG A 129 -1.09 7.52 8.67
CA ARG A 129 0.23 8.06 8.28
C ARG A 129 1.16 6.91 7.91
N LEU A 130 1.75 7.00 6.72
CA LEU A 130 2.84 6.13 6.30
C LEU A 130 4.05 6.33 7.23
N GLY A 131 4.29 5.38 8.14
CA GLY A 131 5.54 5.30 8.88
C GLY A 131 6.70 5.04 7.91
N GLY A 132 7.51 6.07 7.66
CA GLY A 132 8.67 6.02 6.75
C GLY A 132 8.71 7.09 5.64
N VAL A 133 7.71 8.00 5.58
CA VAL A 133 7.72 9.14 4.68
C VAL A 133 7.81 10.42 5.51
N GLU A 134 8.95 11.12 5.41
CA GLU A 134 8.98 12.57 5.62
C GLU A 134 7.89 13.15 4.73
N SER A 135 6.91 13.79 5.36
CA SER A 135 5.72 14.33 4.71
C SER A 135 6.09 15.03 3.41
N GLN A 136 5.66 14.50 2.26
CA GLN A 136 5.59 15.31 1.04
C GLN A 136 4.39 16.25 1.18
N THR A 137 4.61 17.30 1.95
CA THR A 137 3.98 18.62 1.84
C THR A 137 5.18 19.47 1.43
N GLU A 138 5.30 19.99 0.21
CA GLU A 138 4.42 20.96 -0.43
C GLU A 138 4.61 20.83 -1.96
N LEU A 139 3.52 20.81 -2.73
CA LEU A 139 3.60 21.27 -4.12
C LEU A 139 3.75 22.80 -4.03
N PRO A 140 4.79 23.42 -4.60
CA PRO A 140 4.80 24.87 -4.69
C PRO A 140 3.62 25.26 -5.59
N LEU A 141 2.62 25.90 -4.99
CA LEU A 141 1.70 26.73 -5.74
C LEU A 141 2.57 27.80 -6.40
N SER A 142 2.74 27.69 -7.72
CA SER A 142 3.25 28.78 -8.53
C SER A 142 2.25 29.93 -8.43
N ASP A 143 2.48 30.83 -7.48
CA ASP A 143 1.81 32.12 -7.40
C ASP A 143 2.59 33.09 -8.30
N ASP A 144 2.41 32.94 -9.62
CA ASP A 144 2.83 33.95 -10.59
C ASP A 144 1.57 34.62 -11.15
N ARG A 145 0.98 35.49 -10.31
CA ARG A 145 0.11 36.56 -10.81
C ARG A 145 1.01 37.67 -11.33
N PRO A 146 0.93 38.07 -12.61
CA PRO A 146 1.50 39.34 -13.02
C PRO A 146 0.58 40.44 -12.49
N VAL A 147 1.00 41.13 -11.42
CA VAL A 147 0.47 42.46 -11.09
C VAL A 147 1.00 43.43 -12.14
N ALA A 148 0.08 44.04 -12.89
CA ALA A 148 0.37 45.09 -13.84
C ALA A 148 0.47 46.46 -13.14
N ALA A 149 1.44 47.26 -13.62
CA ALA A 149 1.67 48.69 -13.41
C ALA A 149 2.10 49.08 -11.96
N ASP A 150 2.94 50.08 -11.67
CA ASP A 150 3.07 51.42 -12.25
C ASP A 150 4.47 52.03 -12.01
N GLY A 151 4.99 52.79 -12.99
CA GLY A 151 5.66 54.09 -12.82
C GLY A 151 7.00 54.24 -12.08
N GLY A 152 8.02 54.81 -12.76
CA GLY A 152 8.98 55.71 -12.09
C GLY A 152 10.44 55.65 -12.56
N VAL A 153 10.79 56.58 -13.45
CA VAL A 153 12.11 57.18 -13.78
C VAL A 153 13.24 57.01 -12.75
N ASP A 154 14.46 56.69 -13.22
CA ASP A 154 15.62 57.61 -13.09
C ASP A 154 16.83 57.19 -13.95
N ARG A 155 17.45 58.22 -14.56
CA ARG A 155 18.73 58.32 -15.30
C ARG A 155 18.84 57.90 -16.76
#